data_AF-A0A1F8ZJC7-F1
#
_entry.id   AF-A0A1F8ZJC7-F1
#
_cell.length_a   1.000
_cell.length_b   1.000
_cell.length_c   1.000
_cell.angle_alpha   90.00
_cell.angle_beta   90.00
_cell.angle_gamma   90.00
#
_symmetry.space_group_name_H-M   'P 1'
#
loop_
_entity.id
_entity.type
_entity.pdbx_description
1 polymer ?
#
loop_
_entity_poly.entity_id
_entity_poly.type
_entity_poly.pdbx_seq_one_letter_code
_entity_poly.pdbx_strand_id
1 'polypeptide(L)'
;MIIALIATGLTSTVFYLYSNQEVGQSFKQFHINARNFLDFLFPAIIIALVIGVIIAFGMAIFFPHKIAGPLYRIERDIKEKIGEGDFTVKFTVRKGDEVADLADALNTMMAKLRLKIDRIKNTAENLLLHADTMNKDDESVRRVSEIARRLEEAVKEFKL
;
A
#
# COMPACT_ATOMS: atom_id res chain seq x y z
N MET A 1 -7.61 8.75 -9.90
CA MET A 1 -7.81 9.20 -11.30
C MET A 1 -9.27 9.41 -11.68
N ILE A 2 -10.16 8.43 -11.52
CA ILE A 2 -11.57 8.53 -11.97
C ILE A 2 -12.31 9.73 -11.34
N ILE A 3 -12.09 10.00 -10.05
CA ILE A 3 -12.75 11.12 -9.36
C ILE A 3 -12.24 12.48 -9.84
N ALA A 4 -10.95 12.61 -10.15
CA ALA A 4 -10.39 13.83 -10.72
C ALA A 4 -10.98 14.11 -12.11
N LEU A 5 -11.21 13.06 -12.91
CA LEU A 5 -11.89 13.17 -14.21
C LEU A 5 -13.36 13.55 -14.07
N ILE A 6 -14.06 13.04 -13.04
CA ILE A 6 -15.45 13.43 -12.76
C ILE A 6 -15.51 14.88 -12.29
N ALA A 7 -14.58 15.32 -11.43
CA ALA A 7 -14.52 16.68 -10.93
C ALA A 7 -14.19 17.69 -12.05
N THR A 8 -13.19 17.41 -12.90
CA THR A 8 -12.90 18.27 -14.06
C THR A 8 -14.07 18.26 -15.05
N GLY A 9 -14.70 17.11 -15.29
CA GLY A 9 -15.88 17.02 -16.15
C GLY A 9 -17.07 17.83 -15.63
N LEU A 10 -17.35 17.79 -14.32
CA LEU A 10 -18.37 18.61 -13.67
C LEU A 10 -18.05 20.09 -13.81
N THR A 11 -16.82 20.51 -13.50
CA THR A 11 -16.38 21.90 -13.64
C THR A 11 -16.48 22.39 -15.09
N SER A 12 -16.06 21.58 -16.06
CA SER A 12 -16.19 21.88 -17.49
C SER A 12 -17.65 21.98 -17.93
N THR A 13 -18.53 21.14 -17.40
CA THR A 13 -19.97 21.15 -17.71
C THR A 13 -20.65 22.39 -17.14
N VAL A 14 -20.36 22.75 -15.89
CA VAL A 14 -20.86 23.98 -15.26
C VAL A 14 -20.39 25.21 -16.03
N PHE A 15 -19.10 25.26 -16.40
CA PHE A 15 -18.55 26.35 -17.21
C PHE A 15 -19.22 26.44 -18.60
N TYR A 16 -19.45 25.29 -19.26
CA TYR A 16 -20.11 25.25 -20.56
C TYR A 16 -21.57 25.74 -20.50
N LEU A 17 -22.34 25.30 -19.50
CA LEU A 17 -23.74 25.72 -19.32
C LEU A 17 -23.83 27.23 -19.05
N TYR A 18 -22.97 27.75 -18.17
CA TYR A 18 -22.94 29.17 -17.84
C TYR A 18 -22.50 30.02 -19.04
N SER A 19 -21.45 29.59 -19.75
CA SER A 19 -21.01 30.21 -21.00
C SER A 19 -22.11 30.20 -22.06
N ASN A 20 -22.77 29.06 -22.30
CA ASN A 20 -23.77 28.94 -23.37
C ASN A 20 -25.05 29.77 -23.09
N GLN A 21 -25.45 29.91 -21.82
CA GLN A 21 -26.66 30.66 -21.46
C GLN A 21 -26.48 32.18 -21.60
N GLU A 22 -25.28 32.71 -21.34
CA GLU A 22 -25.04 34.17 -21.33
C GLU A 22 -24.29 34.71 -22.57
N VAL A 23 -23.45 33.89 -23.20
CA VAL A 23 -22.69 34.30 -24.40
C VAL A 23 -23.63 34.46 -25.62
N GLY A 24 -24.68 33.64 -25.73
CA GLY A 24 -25.65 33.72 -26.83
C GLY A 24 -26.49 35.01 -26.86
N GLN A 25 -26.74 35.63 -25.71
CA GLN A 25 -27.46 36.91 -25.61
C GLN A 25 -26.51 38.12 -25.72
N SER A 26 -25.27 37.99 -25.21
CA SER A 26 -24.30 39.09 -25.16
C SER A 26 -23.60 39.36 -26.50
N PHE A 27 -23.46 38.38 -27.39
CA PHE A 27 -22.80 38.54 -28.70
C PHE A 27 -23.45 39.59 -29.62
N LYS A 28 -24.75 39.89 -29.44
CA LYS A 28 -25.46 40.90 -30.25
C LYS A 28 -25.07 42.36 -29.92
N GLN A 29 -24.39 42.59 -28.79
CA GLN A 29 -24.04 43.94 -28.30
C GLN A 29 -22.52 44.15 -28.13
N PHE A 30 -21.68 43.33 -28.78
CA PHE A 30 -20.22 43.43 -28.69
C PHE A 30 -19.68 44.61 -29.53
N HIS A 31 -19.82 45.84 -29.02
CA HIS A 31 -18.94 46.94 -29.44
C HIS A 31 -18.36 47.78 -28.29
N ILE A 32 -18.90 47.75 -27.06
CA ILE A 32 -18.32 48.52 -25.94
C ILE A 32 -18.60 47.79 -24.62
N ASN A 33 -17.53 47.27 -23.97
CA ASN A 33 -17.35 46.95 -22.53
C ASN A 33 -16.67 45.59 -22.25
N ALA A 34 -15.34 45.56 -22.35
CA ALA A 34 -14.52 44.47 -21.78
C ALA A 34 -14.68 44.31 -20.25
N ARG A 35 -15.21 45.33 -19.56
CA ARG A 35 -15.44 45.33 -18.11
C ARG A 35 -16.52 44.34 -17.67
N ASN A 36 -17.56 44.14 -18.50
CA ASN A 36 -18.68 43.24 -18.20
C ASN A 36 -18.29 41.76 -18.26
N PHE A 37 -17.26 41.42 -19.04
CA PHE A 37 -16.80 40.04 -19.16
C PHE A 37 -16.16 39.53 -17.87
N LEU A 38 -15.39 40.36 -17.17
CA LEU A 38 -14.80 39.98 -15.89
C LEU A 38 -15.87 39.83 -14.81
N ASP A 39 -16.84 40.75 -14.74
CA ASP A 39 -17.95 40.69 -13.78
C ASP A 39 -18.81 39.42 -13.97
N PHE A 40 -18.94 38.94 -15.20
CA PHE A 40 -19.60 37.68 -15.52
C PHE A 40 -18.77 36.44 -15.13
N LEU A 41 -17.44 36.49 -15.30
CA LEU A 41 -16.55 35.35 -15.09
C LEU A 41 -16.21 35.13 -13.60
N PHE A 42 -16.18 36.21 -12.80
CA PHE A 42 -15.92 36.18 -11.36
C PHE A 42 -16.78 35.19 -10.55
N PRO A 43 -18.13 35.19 -10.64
CA PRO A 43 -18.96 34.25 -9.88
C PRO A 43 -18.73 32.79 -10.29
N ALA A 44 -18.50 32.52 -11.58
CA ALA A 44 -18.19 31.18 -12.07
C ALA A 44 -16.85 30.66 -11.49
N ILE A 45 -15.82 31.51 -11.41
CA ILE A 45 -14.55 31.17 -10.76
C ILE A 45 -14.77 30.86 -9.28
N ILE A 46 -15.53 31.69 -8.56
CA ILE A 46 -15.79 31.49 -7.13
C ILE A 46 -16.50 30.16 -6.89
N ILE A 47 -17.54 29.83 -7.67
CA ILE A 47 -18.25 28.55 -7.55
C ILE A 47 -17.30 27.37 -7.82
N ALA A 48 -16.50 27.45 -8.88
CA ALA A 48 -15.52 26.41 -9.20
C ALA A 48 -14.47 26.25 -8.08
N LEU A 49 -14.00 27.35 -7.49
CA LEU A 49 -13.08 27.33 -6.34
C LEU A 49 -13.72 26.67 -5.12
N VAL A 50 -14.95 27.05 -4.78
CA VAL A 50 -15.66 26.48 -3.62
C VAL A 50 -15.86 24.97 -3.80
N ILE A 51 -16.31 24.53 -4.97
CA ILE A 51 -16.44 23.09 -5.29
C ILE A 51 -15.08 22.39 -5.20
N GLY A 52 -14.03 22.99 -5.76
CA GLY A 52 -12.68 22.46 -5.71
C GLY A 52 -12.17 22.28 -4.27
N VAL A 53 -12.40 23.26 -3.40
CA VAL A 53 -12.02 23.19 -1.97
C VAL A 53 -12.79 22.09 -1.26
N ILE A 54 -14.11 21.98 -1.48
CA ILE A 54 -14.93 20.92 -0.85
C ILE A 54 -14.43 19.53 -1.25
N ILE A 55 -14.16 19.31 -2.54
CA ILE A 55 -13.65 18.03 -3.05
C ILE A 55 -12.25 17.75 -2.49
N ALA A 56 -11.36 18.75 -2.48
CA ALA A 56 -10.01 18.61 -1.94
C ALA A 56 -10.03 18.26 -0.44
N PHE A 57 -10.90 18.91 0.33
CA PHE A 57 -11.08 18.64 1.75
C PHE A 57 -11.62 17.22 1.99
N GLY A 58 -12.59 16.79 1.19
CA GLY A 58 -13.08 15.40 1.21
C GLY A 58 -11.95 14.41 0.91
N MET A 59 -11.13 14.65 -0.11
CA MET A 59 -9.98 13.78 -0.42
C MET A 59 -8.96 13.76 0.72
N ALA A 60 -8.63 14.91 1.30
CA ALA A 60 -7.66 15.01 2.39
C ALA A 60 -8.06 14.18 3.62
N ILE A 61 -9.36 14.00 3.86
CA ILE A 61 -9.85 13.21 4.99
C ILE A 61 -9.92 11.72 4.63
N PHE A 62 -10.49 11.37 3.48
CA PHE A 62 -10.80 9.98 3.15
C PHE A 62 -9.60 9.17 2.64
N PHE A 63 -8.72 9.77 1.83
CA PHE A 63 -7.61 9.05 1.20
C PHE A 63 -6.56 8.54 2.22
N PRO A 64 -6.12 9.35 3.20
CA PRO A 64 -5.14 8.89 4.19
C PRO A 64 -5.67 7.73 5.04
N HIS A 65 -6.98 7.69 5.33
CA HIS A 65 -7.54 6.62 6.16
C HIS A 65 -7.51 5.24 5.49
N LYS A 66 -7.64 5.19 4.16
CA LYS A 66 -7.63 3.94 3.40
C LYS A 66 -6.24 3.47 2.99
N ILE A 67 -5.27 4.39 2.92
CA ILE A 67 -3.88 4.09 2.56
C ILE A 67 -2.96 4.14 3.79
N ALA A 68 -2.79 5.32 4.39
CA ALA A 68 -1.80 5.56 5.44
C ALA A 68 -2.08 4.75 6.70
N GLY A 69 -3.36 4.61 7.10
CA GLY A 69 -3.73 3.83 8.28
C GLY A 69 -3.32 2.35 8.18
N PRO A 70 -3.76 1.61 7.15
CA PRO A 70 -3.31 0.24 6.90
C PRO A 70 -1.81 0.10 6.68
N LEU A 71 -1.19 1.02 5.93
CA LEU A 71 0.25 0.99 5.65
C LEU A 71 1.08 1.16 6.93
N TYR A 72 0.68 2.06 7.82
CA TYR A 72 1.32 2.26 9.12
C TYR A 72 1.26 0.98 9.98
N ARG A 73 0.11 0.27 9.99
CA ARG A 73 0.00 -1.01 10.71
C ARG A 73 0.95 -2.06 10.14
N ILE A 74 1.03 -2.17 8.81
CA ILE A 74 1.95 -3.09 8.12
C ILE A 74 3.40 -2.76 8.49
N GLU A 75 3.79 -1.49 8.39
CA GLU A 75 5.14 -1.04 8.71
C GLU A 75 5.52 -1.39 10.16
N ARG A 76 4.59 -1.13 11.09
CA ARG A 76 4.78 -1.45 12.50
C ARG A 76 4.96 -2.96 12.72
N ASP A 77 4.08 -3.78 12.15
CA ASP A 77 4.18 -5.24 12.28
C ASP A 77 5.49 -5.78 11.67
N ILE A 78 5.98 -5.19 10.58
CA ILE A 78 7.30 -5.54 10.02
C ILE A 78 8.42 -5.20 11.01
N LYS A 79 8.43 -3.98 11.55
CA LYS A 79 9.49 -3.51 12.46
C LYS A 79 9.50 -4.28 13.79
N GLU A 80 8.33 -4.47 14.39
CA GLU A 80 8.21 -5.00 15.75
C GLU A 80 8.20 -6.53 15.80
N LYS A 81 7.79 -7.22 14.72
CA LYS A 81 7.62 -8.69 14.76
C LYS A 81 8.55 -9.39 13.79
N ILE A 82 8.50 -9.01 12.51
CA ILE A 82 9.35 -9.65 11.49
C ILE A 82 10.83 -9.35 11.75
N GLY A 83 11.16 -8.13 12.21
CA GLY A 83 12.51 -7.76 12.64
C GLY A 83 13.05 -8.63 13.78
N GLU A 84 12.18 -9.17 14.63
CA GLU A 84 12.52 -10.09 15.73
C GLU A 84 12.44 -11.57 15.31
N GLY A 85 12.23 -11.87 14.03
CA GLY A 85 12.12 -13.23 13.52
C GLY A 85 10.75 -13.88 13.70
N ASP A 86 9.72 -13.13 14.10
CA ASP A 86 8.34 -13.63 14.13
C ASP A 86 7.72 -13.56 12.74
N PHE A 87 7.75 -14.71 12.05
CA PHE A 87 7.13 -14.86 10.74
C PHE A 87 5.69 -15.35 10.82
N THR A 88 5.11 -15.57 12.02
CA THR A 88 3.72 -16.02 12.23
C THR A 88 2.68 -14.97 11.84
N VAL A 89 3.12 -13.73 11.69
CA VAL A 89 2.30 -12.54 11.40
C VAL A 89 1.46 -12.73 10.14
N LYS A 90 0.21 -12.25 10.24
CA LYS A 90 -0.73 -12.17 9.12
C LYS A 90 -1.17 -10.72 8.92
N PHE A 91 -0.86 -10.17 7.76
CA PHE A 91 -1.28 -8.84 7.37
C PHE A 91 -2.74 -8.87 6.91
N THR A 92 -3.61 -8.15 7.63
CA THR A 92 -5.04 -8.03 7.28
C THR A 92 -5.42 -6.57 7.12
N VAL A 93 -6.11 -6.28 6.01
CA VAL A 93 -6.60 -4.93 5.69
C VAL A 93 -8.11 -4.97 5.48
N ARG A 94 -8.76 -3.80 5.55
CA ARG A 94 -10.22 -3.74 5.42
C ARG A 94 -10.59 -3.83 3.94
N LYS A 95 -11.80 -4.30 3.68
CA LYS A 95 -12.34 -4.35 2.31
C LYS A 95 -12.44 -2.93 1.74
N GLY A 96 -11.79 -2.70 0.60
CA GLY A 96 -11.77 -1.40 -0.07
C GLY A 96 -10.66 -0.45 0.38
N ASP A 97 -9.69 -0.94 1.17
CA ASP A 97 -8.37 -0.32 1.32
C ASP A 97 -7.52 -0.60 0.06
N GLU A 98 -6.76 0.37 -0.43
CA GLU A 98 -5.99 0.26 -1.67
C GLU A 98 -4.73 -0.61 -1.53
N VAL A 99 -4.36 -1.00 -0.30
CA VAL A 99 -3.15 -1.80 0.00
C VAL A 99 -3.44 -3.29 0.20
N ALA A 100 -4.60 -3.78 -0.24
CA ALA A 100 -4.97 -5.20 -0.13
C ALA A 100 -3.97 -6.13 -0.85
N ASP A 101 -3.60 -5.79 -2.08
CA ASP A 101 -2.65 -6.58 -2.86
C ASP A 101 -1.26 -6.63 -2.20
N LEU A 102 -0.86 -5.53 -1.54
CA LEU A 102 0.38 -5.50 -0.75
C LEU A 102 0.30 -6.45 0.45
N ALA A 103 -0.81 -6.44 1.18
CA ALA A 103 -1.00 -7.35 2.32
C ALA A 103 -0.97 -8.83 1.87
N ASP A 104 -1.60 -9.17 0.74
CA ASP A 104 -1.59 -10.52 0.18
C ASP A 104 -0.21 -10.95 -0.31
N ALA A 105 0.53 -10.04 -0.96
CA ALA A 105 1.92 -10.29 -1.34
C ALA A 105 2.82 -10.54 -0.13
N LEU A 106 2.66 -9.76 0.94
CA LEU A 106 3.41 -9.95 2.20
C LEU A 106 3.05 -11.28 2.87
N ASN A 107 1.77 -11.63 2.94
CA ASN A 107 1.34 -12.93 3.48
C ASN A 107 1.95 -14.10 2.69
N THR A 108 1.98 -13.98 1.35
CA THR A 108 2.59 -14.99 0.47
C THR A 108 4.10 -15.09 0.71
N MET A 109 4.78 -13.95 0.89
CA MET A 109 6.20 -13.91 1.23
C MET A 109 6.47 -14.60 2.58
N MET A 110 5.65 -14.31 3.59
CA MET A 110 5.77 -14.94 4.92
C MET A 110 5.58 -16.45 4.86
N ALA A 111 4.57 -16.93 4.15
CA ALA A 111 4.37 -18.36 3.96
C ALA A 111 5.58 -19.04 3.28
N LYS A 112 6.15 -18.40 2.24
CA LYS A 112 7.35 -18.93 1.56
C LYS A 112 8.59 -18.92 2.44
N LEU A 113 8.76 -17.92 3.31
CA LEU A 113 9.87 -17.86 4.27
C LEU A 113 9.76 -18.96 5.31
N ARG A 114 8.57 -19.18 5.89
CA ARG A 114 8.34 -20.30 6.82
C ARG A 114 8.68 -21.64 6.20
N LEU A 115 8.19 -21.91 4.99
CA LEU A 115 8.49 -23.14 4.26
C LEU A 115 10.00 -23.34 4.00
N LYS A 116 10.75 -22.26 3.78
CA LYS A 116 12.21 -22.34 3.60
C LYS A 116 12.90 -22.65 4.93
N ILE A 117 12.48 -22.02 6.02
CA ILE A 117 13.05 -22.24 7.35
C ILE A 117 12.76 -23.67 7.83
N ASP A 118 11.53 -24.16 7.63
CA ASP A 118 11.17 -25.56 7.92
C ASP A 118 12.04 -26.55 7.15
N ARG A 119 12.34 -26.27 5.88
CA ARG A 119 13.26 -27.12 5.10
C ARG A 119 14.67 -27.13 5.67
N ILE A 120 15.17 -25.98 6.12
CA ILE A 120 16.49 -25.90 6.76
C ILE A 120 16.48 -26.72 8.05
N LYS A 121 15.45 -26.57 8.89
CA LYS A 121 15.27 -27.35 10.12
C LYS A 121 15.27 -28.86 9.84
N ASN A 122 14.42 -29.32 8.93
CA ASN A 122 14.32 -30.74 8.58
C ASN A 122 15.63 -31.27 8.00
N THR A 123 16.37 -30.44 7.25
CA THR A 123 17.69 -30.83 6.73
C THR A 123 18.71 -31.00 7.86
N ALA A 124 18.73 -30.08 8.83
CA ALA A 124 19.60 -30.19 10.00
C ALA A 124 19.26 -31.43 10.85
N GLU A 125 17.98 -31.68 11.11
CA GLU A 125 17.50 -32.89 11.81
C GLU A 125 17.95 -34.16 11.08
N ASN A 126 17.77 -34.22 9.75
CA ASN A 126 18.20 -35.35 8.95
C ASN A 126 19.73 -35.56 9.00
N LEU A 127 20.53 -34.49 8.96
CA LEU A 127 21.99 -34.59 9.09
C LEU A 127 22.40 -35.17 10.45
N LEU A 128 21.73 -34.76 11.53
CA LEU A 128 21.98 -35.30 12.87
C LEU A 128 21.62 -36.77 12.98
N LEU A 129 20.46 -37.17 12.44
CA LEU A 129 20.04 -38.58 12.41
C LEU A 129 21.06 -39.46 11.66
N HIS A 130 21.53 -39.01 10.49
CA HIS A 130 22.53 -39.77 9.72
C HIS A 130 23.88 -39.82 10.44
N ALA A 131 24.34 -38.69 11.00
CA ALA A 131 25.61 -38.65 11.73
C ALA A 131 25.60 -39.57 12.96
N ASP A 132 24.45 -39.75 13.63
CA ASP A 132 24.32 -40.64 14.79
C ASP A 132 24.47 -42.12 14.41
N THR A 133 24.14 -42.48 13.16
CA THR A 133 24.32 -43.84 12.60
C THR A 133 25.73 -44.12 12.06
N MET A 134 26.56 -43.08 11.92
CA MET A 134 27.94 -43.19 11.43
C MET A 134 28.93 -43.34 12.61
N ASN A 135 30.21 -43.60 12.29
CA ASN A 135 31.25 -43.68 13.31
C ASN A 135 31.48 -42.31 13.96
N LYS A 136 31.09 -42.17 15.25
CA LYS A 136 31.19 -40.91 16.00
C LYS A 136 32.62 -40.45 16.27
N ASP A 137 33.60 -41.34 16.10
CA ASP A 137 35.03 -41.01 16.22
C ASP A 137 35.60 -40.40 14.93
N ASP A 138 34.86 -40.46 13.82
CA ASP A 138 35.25 -39.79 12.58
C ASP A 138 35.15 -38.26 12.74
N GLU A 139 36.25 -37.56 12.52
CA GLU A 139 36.36 -36.11 12.63
C GLU A 139 35.34 -35.40 11.70
N SER A 140 35.07 -35.98 10.53
CA SER A 140 34.10 -35.46 9.56
C SER A 140 32.67 -35.54 10.12
N VAL A 141 32.32 -36.66 10.76
CA VAL A 141 30.98 -36.87 11.38
C VAL A 141 30.76 -35.91 12.54
N ARG A 142 31.79 -35.68 13.36
CA ARG A 142 31.74 -34.70 14.46
C ARG A 142 31.52 -33.28 13.93
N ARG A 143 32.24 -32.88 12.87
CA ARG A 143 32.05 -31.56 12.22
C ARG A 143 30.64 -31.37 11.65
N VAL A 144 30.11 -32.38 10.96
CA VAL A 144 28.75 -32.32 10.39
C VAL A 144 27.70 -32.18 11.50
N SER A 145 27.83 -32.97 12.57
CA SER A 145 26.93 -32.90 13.73
C SER A 145 26.96 -31.52 14.41
N GLU A 146 28.15 -30.92 14.52
CA GLU A 146 28.32 -29.58 15.07
C GLU A 146 27.65 -28.51 14.20
N ILE A 147 27.86 -28.54 12.88
CA ILE A 147 27.22 -27.61 11.94
C ILE A 147 25.69 -27.77 11.97
N ALA A 148 25.19 -29.00 11.98
CA ALA A 148 23.76 -29.27 12.02
C ALA A 148 23.11 -28.77 13.31
N ARG A 149 23.77 -28.91 14.47
CA ARG A 149 23.31 -28.33 15.74
C ARG A 149 23.27 -26.81 15.71
N ARG A 150 24.31 -26.16 15.17
CA ARG A 150 24.34 -24.70 15.01
C ARG A 150 23.21 -24.21 14.10
N LEU A 151 22.89 -24.96 13.04
CA LEU A 151 21.74 -24.67 12.17
C LEU A 151 20.41 -24.82 12.90
N GLU A 152 20.21 -25.88 13.68
CA GLU A 152 19.01 -26.02 14.53
C GLU A 152 18.86 -24.85 15.51
N GLU A 153 19.94 -24.45 16.18
CA GLU A 153 19.95 -23.33 17.12
C GLU A 153 19.60 -22.02 16.41
N ALA A 154 20.22 -21.74 15.26
CA ALA A 154 19.91 -20.54 14.47
C ALA A 154 18.44 -20.53 13.98
N VAL A 155 17.89 -21.69 13.63
CA VAL A 155 16.48 -21.77 13.20
C VAL A 155 15.51 -21.57 14.37
N LYS A 156 15.87 -21.97 15.59
CA LYS A 156 15.05 -21.75 16.79
C LYS A 156 14.86 -20.28 17.14
N GLU A 157 15.71 -19.39 16.63
CA GLU A 157 15.54 -17.94 16.78
C GLU A 157 14.30 -17.43 16.02
N PHE A 158 13.86 -18.14 14.97
CA PHE A 158 12.69 -17.77 14.19
C PHE A 158 11.40 -18.39 14.75
N LYS A 159 10.36 -17.56 14.88
CA LYS A 159 9.01 -18.00 15.25
C LYS A 159 8.20 -18.25 13.98
N LEU A 160 7.65 -19.46 13.84
CA LEU A 160 7.03 -19.97 12.60
C LEU A 160 5.52 -20.21 12.76
#